data_AF-A0A4Y9Y6R7-F1
#
_entry.id   AF-A0A4Y9Y6R7-F1
#
_cell.length_a   1.000
_cell.length_b   1.000
_cell.length_c   1.000
_cell.angle_alpha   90.00
_cell.angle_beta   90.00
_cell.angle_gamma   90.00
#
_symmetry.space_group_name_H-M   'P 1'
#
loop_
_entity.id
_entity.type
_entity.pdbx_description
1 polymer ?
#
loop_
_entity_poly.entity_id
_entity_poly.type
_entity_poly.pdbx_seq_one_letter_code
_entity_poly.pdbx_strand_id
1 'polypeptide(L)'
;MSQNSRLQRVNKIRAVLQAVKENNWRSFNEFLLAFYTSQDEEIAKQAGRCIAHTDGKSFPPEQILDIWLATNNQDTKVALEQMVTRKAADVLVRESTRACHEDKLKLTSAKVDATYISTSGIC
;
A
#
# COMPACT_ATOMS: atom_id res chain seq x y z
N MET A 1 -30.65 -5.66 -9.39
CA MET A 1 -29.59 -6.57 -9.87
C MET A 1 -30.20 -7.95 -10.09
N SER A 2 -30.13 -8.50 -11.30
CA SER A 2 -30.73 -9.81 -11.65
C SER A 2 -29.99 -10.97 -10.98
N GLN A 3 -30.70 -12.00 -10.50
CA GLN A 3 -30.14 -13.23 -9.91
C GLN A 3 -29.05 -13.86 -10.80
N ASN A 4 -29.18 -13.69 -12.12
CA ASN A 4 -28.23 -14.21 -13.11
C ASN A 4 -26.82 -13.59 -12.96
N SER A 5 -26.75 -12.27 -12.69
CA SER A 5 -25.46 -11.58 -12.45
C SER A 5 -24.75 -12.02 -11.18
N ARG A 6 -25.51 -12.43 -10.15
CA ARG A 6 -24.95 -12.91 -8.88
C ARG A 6 -24.34 -14.30 -9.05
N LEU A 7 -25.04 -15.19 -9.76
CA LEU A 7 -24.55 -16.52 -10.08
C LEU A 7 -23.27 -16.48 -10.92
N GLN A 8 -23.21 -15.60 -11.92
CA GLN A 8 -22.00 -15.40 -12.72
C GLN A 8 -20.80 -14.94 -11.87
N ARG A 9 -21.00 -14.02 -10.91
CA ARG A 9 -19.93 -13.59 -9.98
C ARG A 9 -19.43 -14.75 -9.12
N VAL A 10 -20.35 -15.54 -8.56
CA VAL A 10 -19.99 -16.71 -7.74
C VAL A 10 -19.18 -17.73 -8.54
N ASN A 11 -19.59 -18.00 -9.79
CA ASN A 11 -18.87 -18.94 -10.65
C ASN A 11 -17.46 -18.45 -10.99
N LYS A 12 -17.28 -17.15 -11.25
CA LYS A 12 -15.95 -16.56 -11.46
C LYS A 12 -15.04 -16.72 -10.23
N ILE A 13 -15.57 -16.46 -9.03
CA ILE A 13 -14.81 -16.63 -7.79
C ILE A 13 -14.40 -18.11 -7.60
N ARG A 14 -15.33 -19.05 -7.84
CA ARG A 14 -15.03 -20.48 -7.75
C ARG A 14 -13.94 -20.92 -8.72
N ALA A 15 -13.97 -20.42 -9.96
CA ALA A 15 -12.95 -20.73 -10.95
C ALA A 15 -11.55 -20.25 -10.51
N VAL A 16 -11.45 -19.07 -9.90
CA VAL A 16 -10.18 -18.57 -9.36
C VAL A 16 -9.69 -19.44 -8.20
N LEU A 17 -10.56 -19.78 -7.26
CA LEU A 17 -10.20 -20.65 -6.13
C LEU A 17 -9.72 -22.03 -6.60
N GLN A 18 -10.37 -22.57 -7.63
CA GLN A 18 -9.96 -23.83 -8.25
C GLN A 18 -8.59 -23.71 -8.92
N ALA A 19 -8.35 -22.66 -9.71
CA ALA A 19 -7.07 -22.41 -10.35
C ALA A 19 -5.92 -22.27 -9.33
N VAL A 20 -6.15 -21.59 -8.21
CA VAL A 20 -5.18 -21.46 -7.12
C VAL A 20 -4.84 -22.83 -6.54
N LYS A 21 -5.84 -23.68 -6.33
CA LYS A 21 -5.65 -25.05 -5.82
C LYS A 21 -4.91 -25.95 -6.81
N GLU A 22 -5.26 -25.87 -8.10
CA GLU A 22 -4.67 -26.71 -9.16
C GLU A 22 -3.21 -26.35 -9.47
N ASN A 23 -2.85 -25.08 -9.29
CA ASN A 23 -1.47 -24.61 -9.51
C ASN A 23 -0.58 -24.70 -8.25
N ASN A 24 -0.99 -25.47 -7.23
CA ASN A 24 -0.23 -25.73 -6.00
C ASN A 24 0.20 -24.48 -5.21
N TRP A 25 -0.56 -23.39 -5.30
CA TRP A 25 -0.38 -22.23 -4.43
C TRP A 25 -0.83 -22.61 -3.02
N ARG A 26 0.00 -22.36 -2.00
CA ARG A 26 -0.32 -22.70 -0.60
C ARG A 26 -1.41 -21.81 -0.04
N SER A 27 -1.58 -20.61 -0.60
CA SER A 27 -2.63 -19.68 -0.24
C SER A 27 -2.98 -18.74 -1.40
N PHE A 28 -4.14 -18.09 -1.29
CA PHE A 28 -4.51 -17.01 -2.21
C PHE A 28 -3.52 -15.84 -2.17
N ASN A 29 -2.88 -15.59 -1.01
CA ASN A 29 -1.87 -14.52 -0.89
C ASN A 29 -0.62 -14.81 -1.72
N GLU A 30 -0.20 -16.07 -1.84
CA GLU A 30 0.92 -16.41 -2.72
C GLU A 30 0.56 -16.16 -4.19
N PHE A 31 -0.67 -16.50 -4.59
CA PHE A 31 -1.17 -16.16 -5.94
C PHE A 31 -1.15 -14.65 -6.17
N LEU A 32 -1.65 -13.85 -5.21
CA LEU A 32 -1.62 -12.39 -5.33
C LEU A 32 -0.19 -11.85 -5.46
N LEU A 33 0.75 -12.37 -4.66
CA LEU A 33 2.15 -11.98 -4.75
C LEU A 33 2.70 -12.23 -6.15
N ALA A 34 2.55 -13.45 -6.66
CA ALA A 34 3.03 -13.78 -8.00
C ALA A 34 2.32 -13.01 -9.11
N PHE A 35 1.03 -12.74 -8.97
CA PHE A 35 0.28 -11.93 -9.91
C PHE A 35 0.85 -10.49 -9.98
N TYR A 36 1.11 -9.87 -8.82
CA TYR A 36 1.64 -8.50 -8.77
C TYR A 36 3.14 -8.40 -9.07
N THR A 37 3.90 -9.48 -8.94
CA THR A 37 5.35 -9.52 -9.26
C THR A 37 5.67 -10.25 -10.57
N SER A 38 4.65 -10.58 -11.37
CA SER A 38 4.85 -11.28 -12.64
C SER A 38 5.69 -10.44 -13.60
N GLN A 39 6.61 -11.10 -14.31
CA GLN A 39 7.38 -10.50 -15.40
C GLN A 39 6.72 -10.70 -16.77
N ASP A 40 5.66 -11.51 -16.84
CA ASP A 40 4.84 -11.63 -18.05
C ASP A 40 4.11 -10.31 -18.32
N GLU A 41 4.26 -9.78 -19.53
CA GLU A 41 3.80 -8.43 -19.89
C GLU A 41 2.29 -8.27 -19.78
N GLU A 42 1.52 -9.28 -20.20
CA GLU A 42 0.06 -9.22 -20.15
C GLU A 42 -0.44 -9.30 -18.70
N ILE A 43 0.17 -10.16 -17.88
CA ILE A 43 -0.14 -10.25 -16.45
C ILE A 43 0.25 -8.95 -15.74
N ALA A 44 1.44 -8.42 -15.97
CA ALA A 44 1.93 -7.19 -15.34
C ALA A 44 1.05 -5.98 -15.71
N LYS A 45 0.63 -5.87 -16.97
CA LYS A 45 -0.28 -4.83 -17.44
C LYS A 45 -1.65 -4.92 -16.75
N GLN A 46 -2.18 -6.13 -16.60
CA GLN A 46 -3.44 -6.33 -15.89
C GLN A 46 -3.30 -6.05 -14.39
N ALA A 47 -2.21 -6.49 -13.78
CA ALA A 47 -1.89 -6.23 -12.39
C ALA A 47 -1.78 -4.72 -12.10
N GLY A 48 -1.09 -3.97 -12.98
CA GLY A 48 -0.96 -2.52 -12.90
C GLY A 48 -2.32 -1.80 -12.91
N ARG A 49 -3.27 -2.26 -13.73
CA ARG A 49 -4.64 -1.70 -13.76
C ARG A 49 -5.41 -1.92 -12.46
N CYS A 50 -5.13 -3.00 -11.72
CA CYS A 50 -5.80 -3.31 -10.46
C CYS A 50 -5.34 -2.42 -9.30
N ILE A 51 -4.13 -1.85 -9.38
CA ILE A 51 -3.53 -0.99 -8.35
C ILE A 51 -3.42 0.47 -8.77
N ALA A 52 -3.84 0.81 -9.99
CA ALA A 52 -3.82 2.18 -10.47
C ALA A 52 -4.87 3.02 -9.72
N HIS A 53 -4.45 4.21 -9.26
CA HIS A 53 -5.39 5.20 -8.76
C HIS A 53 -6.16 5.84 -9.91
N THR A 54 -7.45 6.08 -9.71
CA THR A 54 -8.29 6.82 -10.66
C THR A 54 -9.19 7.76 -9.87
N ASP A 55 -9.05 9.05 -10.11
CA ASP A 55 -9.82 10.08 -9.41
C ASP A 55 -11.33 9.83 -9.50
N GLY A 56 -12.03 10.02 -8.38
CA GLY A 56 -13.47 9.81 -8.29
C GLY A 56 -13.92 8.35 -8.31
N LYS A 57 -13.00 7.37 -8.33
CA LYS A 57 -13.31 5.95 -8.15
C LYS A 57 -12.77 5.46 -6.83
N SER A 58 -13.45 4.47 -6.27
CA SER A 58 -12.95 3.81 -5.07
C SER A 58 -11.65 3.07 -5.39
N PHE A 59 -10.66 3.26 -4.52
CA PHE A 59 -9.32 2.71 -4.70
C PHE A 59 -9.27 1.28 -4.13
N PRO A 60 -9.16 0.24 -4.98
CA PRO A 60 -9.29 -1.14 -4.52
C PRO A 60 -8.32 -1.54 -3.39
N PRO A 61 -7.05 -1.08 -3.37
CA PRO A 61 -6.14 -1.37 -2.25
C PRO A 61 -6.64 -0.88 -0.90
N GLU A 62 -7.29 0.29 -0.85
CA GLU A 62 -7.87 0.84 0.38
C GLU A 62 -9.02 -0.03 0.88
N GLN A 63 -9.94 -0.42 -0.01
CA GLN A 63 -11.04 -1.33 0.35
C GLN A 63 -10.54 -2.69 0.86
N ILE A 64 -9.47 -3.23 0.26
CA ILE A 64 -8.86 -4.49 0.70
C ILE A 64 -8.27 -4.33 2.11
N LEU A 65 -7.60 -3.21 2.38
CA LEU A 65 -7.06 -2.89 3.69
C LEU A 65 -8.18 -2.80 4.74
N ASP A 66 -9.29 -2.13 4.42
CA ASP A 66 -10.45 -2.02 5.30
C ASP A 66 -11.05 -3.39 5.64
N ILE A 67 -11.20 -4.26 4.63
CA ILE A 67 -11.66 -5.64 4.84
C ILE A 67 -10.70 -6.38 5.77
N TRP A 68 -9.39 -6.28 5.54
CA TRP A 68 -8.41 -6.94 6.39
C TRP A 68 -8.44 -6.43 7.84
N LEU A 69 -8.66 -5.14 8.06
CA LEU A 69 -8.79 -4.58 9.40
C LEU A 69 -10.11 -4.98 10.08
N ALA A 70 -11.17 -5.22 9.31
CA ALA A 70 -12.49 -5.58 9.82
C ALA A 70 -12.68 -7.07 10.10
N THR A 71 -12.08 -7.97 9.30
CA THR A 71 -12.40 -9.41 9.35
C THR A 71 -11.39 -10.27 10.09
N ASN A 72 -10.21 -9.74 10.42
CA ASN A 72 -9.14 -10.52 11.05
C ASN A 72 -9.15 -10.44 12.58
N ASN A 73 -8.40 -11.35 13.20
CA ASN A 73 -8.17 -11.33 14.65
C ASN A 73 -7.30 -10.13 15.07
N GLN A 74 -7.32 -9.84 16.38
CA GLN A 74 -6.61 -8.69 16.94
C GLN A 74 -5.11 -8.71 16.64
N ASP A 75 -4.47 -9.88 16.68
CA ASP A 75 -3.02 -10.01 16.42
C ASP A 75 -2.66 -9.66 14.98
N THR A 76 -3.46 -10.12 14.01
CA THR A 76 -3.27 -9.80 12.60
C THR A 76 -3.48 -8.31 12.35
N LYS A 77 -4.47 -7.70 13.02
CA LYS A 77 -4.71 -6.26 12.94
C LYS A 77 -3.49 -5.48 13.43
N VAL A 78 -2.96 -5.81 14.61
CA VAL A 78 -1.76 -5.17 15.17
C VAL A 78 -0.56 -5.32 14.23
N ALA A 79 -0.33 -6.53 13.70
CA ALA A 79 0.76 -6.77 12.76
C ALA A 79 0.60 -5.94 11.46
N LEU A 80 -0.63 -5.83 10.94
CA LEU A 80 -0.94 -5.04 9.75
C LEU A 80 -0.74 -3.54 9.99
N GLU A 81 -1.25 -3.01 11.11
CA GLU A 81 -1.06 -1.61 11.51
C GLU A 81 0.42 -1.25 11.66
N GLN A 82 1.21 -2.11 12.30
CA GLN A 82 2.67 -1.93 12.43
C GLN A 82 3.36 -1.93 11.06
N MET A 83 2.97 -2.83 10.16
CA MET A 83 3.54 -2.90 8.81
C MET A 83 3.23 -1.65 7.98
N VAL A 84 1.98 -1.17 8.02
CA VAL A 84 1.57 0.08 7.35
C VAL A 84 2.33 1.27 7.94
N THR A 85 2.41 1.38 9.27
CA THR A 85 3.12 2.46 9.96
C THR A 85 4.59 2.50 9.59
N ARG A 86 5.26 1.34 9.56
CA ARG A 86 6.67 1.24 9.15
C ARG A 86 6.86 1.73 7.71
N LYS A 87 5.99 1.32 6.79
CA LYS A 87 6.08 1.77 5.39
C LYS A 87 5.82 3.27 5.24
N ALA A 88 4.87 3.82 5.99
CA ALA A 88 4.63 5.26 6.02
C ALA A 88 5.87 6.03 6.53
N ALA A 89 6.51 5.55 7.59
CA ALA A 89 7.74 6.13 8.12
C ALA A 89 8.89 6.08 7.10
N ASP A 90 9.10 4.93 6.44
CA ASP A 90 10.13 4.77 5.40
C ASP A 90 9.92 5.78 4.26
N VAL A 91 8.68 5.96 3.80
CA VAL A 91 8.33 6.94 2.76
C VAL A 91 8.59 8.35 3.26
N LEU A 92 8.12 8.70 4.46
CA LEU A 92 8.31 10.04 5.03
C LEU A 92 9.79 10.40 5.13
N VAL A 93 10.63 9.48 5.64
CA VAL A 93 12.08 9.68 5.73
C VAL A 93 12.66 9.90 4.35
N ARG A 94 12.37 9.02 3.39
CA ARG A 94 12.88 9.13 2.02
C ARG A 94 12.49 10.45 1.36
N GLU A 95 11.22 10.84 1.45
CA GLU A 95 10.74 12.08 0.84
C GLU A 95 11.30 13.32 1.55
N SER A 96 11.44 13.29 2.87
CA SER A 96 12.04 14.39 3.64
C SER A 96 13.52 14.54 3.31
N THR A 97 14.27 13.43 3.25
CA THR A 97 15.66 13.43 2.80
C THR A 97 15.76 14.00 1.39
N ARG A 98 14.91 13.58 0.45
CA ARG A 98 14.88 14.14 -0.91
C ARG A 98 14.64 15.65 -0.89
N ALA A 99 13.66 16.12 -0.12
CA ALA A 99 13.33 17.53 -0.02
C ALA A 99 14.49 18.38 0.55
N CYS A 100 15.24 17.88 1.54
CA CYS A 100 16.41 18.57 2.09
C CYS A 100 17.54 18.78 1.07
N HIS A 101 17.63 17.91 0.05
CA HIS A 101 18.65 18.01 -1.00
C HIS A 101 18.18 18.83 -2.21
N GLU A 102 16.90 19.21 -2.29
CA GLU A 102 16.36 20.05 -3.35
C GLU A 102 16.70 21.53 -3.10
N ASP A 103 17.58 22.09 -3.93
CA ASP A 103 18.05 23.47 -3.80
C ASP A 103 16.92 24.51 -3.84
N LYS A 104 15.82 24.21 -4.55
CA LYS A 104 14.64 25.08 -4.62
C LYS A 104 13.84 25.16 -3.31
N LEU A 105 14.02 24.19 -2.42
CA LEU A 105 13.34 24.11 -1.12
C LEU A 105 14.25 24.55 0.04
N LYS A 106 15.55 24.77 -0.23
CA LYS A 106 16.49 25.28 0.76
C LYS A 106 16.15 26.75 1.02
N LEU A 107 15.62 27.02 2.21
CA LEU A 107 15.55 28.39 2.72
C LEU A 107 16.98 28.86 3.00
N THR A 108 17.50 29.74 2.14
CA THR A 108 18.73 30.47 2.43
C THR A 108 18.45 31.38 3.62
N SER A 109 18.87 30.91 4.80
CA SER A 109 18.87 31.70 6.03
C SER A 109 19.89 32.84 5.89
N ALA A 110 19.48 33.95 5.27
CA ALA A 110 20.14 35.22 5.47
C ALA A 110 19.68 35.76 6.83
N LYS A 111 20.54 35.58 7.86
CA LYS A 111 20.34 35.92 9.29
C LYS A 111 19.69 34.84 10.15
N VAL A 112 20.41 33.74 10.40
CA VAL A 112 20.34 33.10 11.73
C VAL A 112 21.65 33.46 12.40
N ASP A 113 21.60 34.50 13.22
CA ASP A 113 22.70 34.86 14.11
C ASP A 113 22.77 33.79 15.21
N ALA A 114 23.90 33.11 15.34
CA ALA A 114 24.08 31.94 16.21
C ALA A 114 23.95 32.28 17.72
N THR A 115 23.72 33.54 18.05
CA THR A 115 23.59 34.08 19.40
C THR A 115 22.30 33.66 20.12
N TYR A 116 21.31 33.08 19.43
CA TYR A 116 20.01 32.72 20.01
C TYR A 116 19.85 31.25 20.43
N ILE A 117 20.85 30.39 20.21
CA ILE A 117 20.74 28.93 20.51
C ILE A 117 21.38 28.57 21.86
N SER A 118 22.04 29.49 22.57
CA SER A 118 22.73 29.21 23.83
C SER A 118 22.00 29.69 25.10
N THR A 119 20.66 29.68 25.13
CA THR A 119 19.91 30.05 26.35
C THR A 119 18.64 29.21 26.54
N SER A 120 18.81 27.90 26.72
CA SER A 120 17.89 27.04 27.49
C SER A 120 18.59 25.78 27.98
N GLY A 121 19.83 25.94 28.45
CA GLY A 121 20.53 24.94 29.26
C GLY A 121 20.84 25.57 30.61
N ILE A 122 19.84 25.70 31.49
CA ILE A 122 20.05 26.03 32.90
C ILE A 122 18.97 25.32 33.74
N CYS A 123 19.47 24.38 34.57
CA CYS A 123 19.01 23.87 35.86
C CYS A 123 17.57 23.34 36.04
#